data_AF-A0A7C3DZ88-F1
#
_entry.id   AF-A0A7C3DZ88-F1
#
_cell.length_a   1.000
_cell.length_b   1.000
_cell.length_c   1.000
_cell.angle_alpha   90.00
_cell.angle_beta   90.00
_cell.angle_gamma   90.00
#
_symmetry.space_group_name_H-M   'P 1'
#
loop_
_entity.id
_entity.type
_entity.pdbx_description
1 polymer ?
#
loop_
_entity_poly.entity_id
_entity_poly.type
_entity_poly.pdbx_seq_one_letter_code
_entity_poly.pdbx_strand_id
1 'polypeptide(L)'
;MKRLQILTCAVAVVLGGAVGQSATLVYDNSSNDLVIRFNPGPAEVGDEILLAPGPERMISTFTFQYWGENFSGDEQIRVRFYANDAFYASHNAFIAPGTLLYDSGPFSIPATPRQTIVLDYATLLAGNSGNPVIVPDSFTWSVQFLNVNPGAGERAGLDIYDPPTTGWNYTSYWEKDPIQGWLLKTNQFGIPMNFGARVEAVVPEPNVLALGLGGGLLFLLARSRARRS
;
A
#
# COMPACT_ATOMS: atom_id res chain seq x y z
N MET A 1 37.46 52.31 -32.69
CA MET A 1 37.54 51.39 -31.54
C MET A 1 36.17 51.31 -30.89
N LYS A 2 35.35 50.31 -31.23
CA LYS A 2 34.00 50.11 -30.66
C LYS A 2 34.07 48.98 -29.62
N ARG A 3 33.78 49.28 -28.36
CA ARG A 3 33.75 48.31 -27.26
C ARG A 3 32.44 47.54 -27.31
N LEU A 4 32.52 46.22 -27.47
CA LEU A 4 31.38 45.31 -27.43
C LEU A 4 31.10 44.93 -25.97
N GLN A 5 29.97 45.38 -25.42
CA GLN A 5 29.50 44.97 -24.10
C GLN A 5 28.81 43.61 -24.20
N ILE A 6 29.40 42.58 -23.60
CA ILE A 6 28.81 41.24 -23.50
C ILE A 6 27.88 41.25 -22.28
N LEU A 7 26.56 41.29 -22.51
CA LEU A 7 25.57 41.02 -21.47
C LEU A 7 25.63 39.55 -21.09
N THR A 8 26.00 39.26 -19.85
CA THR A 8 25.93 37.93 -19.26
C THR A 8 24.55 37.77 -18.62
N CYS A 9 23.65 37.04 -19.26
CA CYS A 9 22.40 36.60 -18.63
C CYS A 9 22.71 35.39 -17.73
N ALA A 10 22.70 35.59 -16.41
CA ALA A 10 22.71 34.50 -15.45
C ALA A 10 21.34 33.81 -15.45
N VAL A 11 21.29 32.56 -15.92
CA VAL A 11 20.12 31.70 -15.72
C VAL A 11 20.29 31.01 -14.37
N ALA A 12 19.44 31.35 -13.41
CA ALA A 12 19.39 30.69 -12.12
C ALA A 12 18.90 29.25 -12.32
N VAL A 13 19.77 28.27 -12.07
CA VAL A 13 19.35 26.88 -11.87
C VAL A 13 18.72 26.82 -10.49
N VAL A 14 17.39 26.77 -10.43
CA VAL A 14 16.69 26.46 -9.18
C VAL A 14 16.93 24.97 -8.91
N LEU A 15 17.87 24.68 -8.01
CA LEU A 15 17.92 23.39 -7.33
C LEU A 15 16.62 23.29 -6.52
N GLY A 16 15.63 22.58 -7.05
CA GLY A 16 14.43 22.24 -6.30
C GLY A 16 14.85 21.42 -5.07
N GLY A 17 14.81 22.04 -3.91
CA GLY A 17 14.95 21.32 -2.65
C GLY A 17 13.81 20.32 -2.52
N ALA A 18 14.10 19.15 -1.97
CA ALA A 18 13.09 18.18 -1.59
C ALA A 18 12.10 18.87 -0.65
N VAL A 19 10.92 19.20 -1.17
CA VAL A 19 9.81 19.67 -0.35
C VAL A 19 9.39 18.45 0.43
N GLY A 20 9.64 18.44 1.75
CA GLY A 20 9.20 17.35 2.61
C GLY A 20 7.70 17.15 2.42
N GLN A 21 7.32 16.06 1.77
CA GLN A 21 5.94 15.86 1.41
C GLN A 21 5.15 15.40 2.63
N SER A 22 4.08 16.12 2.95
CA SER A 22 3.18 15.69 4.02
C SER A 22 2.41 14.44 3.59
N ALA A 23 2.39 13.44 4.46
CA ALA A 23 1.51 12.29 4.29
C ALA A 23 0.04 12.73 4.33
N THR A 24 -0.77 12.12 3.48
CA THR A 24 -2.22 12.33 3.39
C THR A 24 -2.92 11.04 3.75
N LEU A 25 -3.97 11.13 4.56
CA LEU A 25 -4.87 10.01 4.85
C LEU A 25 -5.66 9.66 3.58
N VAL A 26 -5.38 8.50 3.01
CA VAL A 26 -5.99 8.04 1.75
C VAL A 26 -6.97 6.90 1.93
N TYR A 27 -6.97 6.23 3.08
CA TYR A 27 -7.99 5.25 3.45
C TYR A 27 -8.08 5.12 4.98
N ASP A 28 -9.29 4.99 5.52
CA ASP A 28 -9.51 4.77 6.94
C ASP A 28 -10.80 3.98 7.17
N ASN A 29 -10.66 2.78 7.74
CA ASN A 29 -11.75 1.94 8.22
C ASN A 29 -11.53 1.54 9.69
N SER A 30 -10.96 2.42 10.50
CA SER A 30 -10.57 2.13 11.89
C SER A 30 -11.56 2.61 12.96
N SER A 31 -12.67 3.25 12.54
CA SER A 31 -13.59 3.93 13.47
C SER A 31 -14.88 3.16 13.77
N ASN A 32 -15.42 2.42 12.81
CA ASN A 32 -16.74 1.78 12.92
C ASN A 32 -16.63 0.28 13.19
N ASP A 33 -16.18 -0.08 14.40
CA ASP A 33 -16.05 -1.49 14.82
C ASP A 33 -17.44 -2.16 14.95
N LEU A 34 -17.63 -3.29 14.28
CA LEU A 34 -18.87 -4.06 14.38
C LEU A 34 -18.88 -5.02 15.57
N VAL A 35 -17.78 -5.11 16.33
CA VAL A 35 -17.58 -6.02 17.47
C VAL A 35 -17.69 -7.48 17.03
N ILE A 36 -17.23 -7.76 15.80
CA ILE A 36 -17.24 -9.09 15.19
C ILE A 36 -15.80 -9.48 14.86
N ARG A 37 -15.41 -10.67 15.32
CA ARG A 37 -14.11 -11.27 15.04
C ARG A 37 -14.20 -12.23 13.87
N PHE A 38 -13.27 -12.10 12.94
CA PHE A 38 -13.08 -13.03 11.84
C PHE A 38 -11.78 -13.81 12.02
N ASN A 39 -11.89 -15.14 12.10
CA ASN A 39 -10.75 -16.06 12.15
C ASN A 39 -10.62 -16.77 10.80
N PRO A 40 -9.60 -16.45 9.98
CA PRO A 40 -9.40 -17.07 8.67
C PRO A 40 -8.70 -18.45 8.75
N GLY A 41 -8.32 -18.91 9.94
CA GLY A 41 -7.47 -20.08 10.12
C GLY A 41 -6.12 -19.88 9.41
N PRO A 42 -5.60 -20.89 8.69
CA PRO A 42 -4.32 -20.79 7.99
C PRO A 42 -4.39 -20.05 6.64
N ALA A 43 -5.60 -19.66 6.21
CA ALA A 43 -5.81 -19.03 4.92
C ALA A 43 -5.20 -17.62 4.90
N GLU A 44 -4.63 -17.26 3.75
CA GLU A 44 -4.34 -15.85 3.47
C GLU A 44 -5.65 -15.16 3.05
N VAL A 45 -6.00 -14.08 3.73
CA VAL A 45 -7.22 -13.31 3.47
C VAL A 45 -6.89 -11.85 3.23
N GLY A 46 -7.61 -11.21 2.33
CA GLY A 46 -7.40 -9.81 1.99
C GLY A 46 -8.66 -9.01 1.74
N ASP A 47 -8.54 -7.71 1.90
CA ASP A 47 -9.58 -6.71 1.67
C ASP A 47 -9.14 -5.79 0.53
N GLU A 48 -10.02 -5.63 -0.45
CA GLU A 48 -9.81 -4.72 -1.56
C GLU A 48 -10.26 -3.31 -1.15
N ILE A 49 -9.28 -2.41 -1.09
CA ILE A 49 -9.51 -1.02 -0.72
C ILE A 49 -9.32 -0.11 -1.92
N LEU A 50 -10.18 0.90 -2.00
CA LEU A 50 -10.10 2.00 -2.96
C LEU A 50 -9.69 3.25 -2.19
N LEU A 51 -8.57 3.83 -2.62
CA LEU A 51 -8.03 5.02 -2.00
C LEU A 51 -8.89 6.25 -2.33
N ALA A 52 -8.90 7.22 -1.42
CA ALA A 52 -9.51 8.51 -1.66
C ALA A 52 -8.92 9.17 -2.93
N PRO A 53 -9.73 9.93 -3.69
CA PRO A 53 -9.24 10.62 -4.88
C PRO A 53 -8.05 11.54 -4.56
N GLY A 54 -6.97 11.40 -5.32
CA GLY A 54 -5.74 12.16 -5.09
C GLY A 54 -4.53 11.52 -5.79
N PRO A 55 -3.42 12.25 -5.96
CA PRO A 55 -2.19 11.73 -6.56
C PRO A 55 -1.31 10.88 -5.60
N GLU A 56 -1.68 10.76 -4.32
CA GLU A 56 -0.87 10.10 -3.30
C GLU A 56 -0.91 8.57 -3.45
N ARG A 57 0.18 8.00 -3.96
CA ARG A 57 0.27 6.57 -4.29
C ARG A 57 1.49 5.86 -3.71
N MET A 58 2.39 6.61 -3.07
CA MET A 58 3.52 6.03 -2.34
C MET A 58 3.14 5.90 -0.86
N ILE A 59 2.97 4.67 -0.37
CA ILE A 59 2.52 4.42 1.00
C ILE A 59 3.60 4.87 1.99
N SER A 60 3.24 5.77 2.90
CA SER A 60 4.11 6.23 3.98
C SER A 60 3.82 5.49 5.28
N THR A 61 2.57 5.09 5.51
CA THR A 61 2.18 4.29 6.68
C THR A 61 0.97 3.43 6.35
N PHE A 62 1.04 2.16 6.72
CA PHE A 62 -0.09 1.24 6.72
C PHE A 62 -0.29 0.71 8.13
N THR A 63 -1.51 0.79 8.64
CA THR A 63 -1.85 0.22 9.95
C THR A 63 -3.07 -0.66 9.84
N PHE A 64 -3.11 -1.71 10.64
CA PHE A 64 -4.26 -2.61 10.75
C PHE A 64 -4.30 -3.25 12.13
N GLN A 65 -5.43 -3.82 12.49
CA GLN A 65 -5.61 -4.49 13.77
C GLN A 65 -5.71 -6.00 13.64
N TYR A 66 -5.17 -6.71 14.62
CA TYR A 66 -5.35 -8.15 14.77
C TYR A 66 -5.66 -8.50 16.22
N TRP A 67 -6.22 -9.70 16.42
CA TRP A 67 -6.36 -10.34 17.72
C TRP A 67 -5.72 -11.73 17.68
N GLY A 68 -5.30 -12.21 18.85
CA GLY A 68 -4.65 -13.51 19.03
C GLY A 68 -4.93 -14.11 20.40
N GLU A 69 -5.22 -15.40 20.47
CA GLU A 69 -5.60 -16.13 21.68
C GLU A 69 -4.77 -17.40 21.83
N ASN A 70 -4.39 -17.69 23.08
CA ASN A 70 -3.71 -18.93 23.52
C ASN A 70 -2.36 -19.22 22.84
N PHE A 71 -1.67 -18.19 22.36
CA PHE A 71 -0.40 -18.34 21.67
C PHE A 71 0.68 -19.02 22.52
N SER A 72 1.44 -19.92 21.90
CA SER A 72 2.57 -20.63 22.47
C SER A 72 3.92 -19.92 22.28
N GLY A 73 3.95 -18.86 21.47
CA GLY A 73 5.06 -17.91 21.37
C GLY A 73 5.87 -17.99 20.07
N ASP A 74 5.45 -18.81 19.11
CA ASP A 74 6.06 -18.96 17.78
C ASP A 74 5.16 -18.42 16.64
N GLU A 75 4.03 -17.82 16.98
CA GLU A 75 3.05 -17.30 16.05
C GLU A 75 3.60 -16.10 15.29
N GLN A 76 3.30 -16.11 13.99
CA GLN A 76 3.75 -15.08 13.07
C GLN A 76 2.59 -14.57 12.23
N ILE A 77 2.76 -13.36 11.72
CA ILE A 77 1.88 -12.79 10.71
C ILE A 77 2.72 -12.37 9.51
N ARG A 78 2.12 -12.44 8.33
CA ARG A 78 2.70 -11.92 7.09
C ARG A 78 1.68 -11.04 6.39
N VAL A 79 2.09 -9.83 6.03
CA VAL A 79 1.25 -8.82 5.37
C VAL A 79 1.75 -8.64 3.95
N ARG A 80 0.82 -8.60 2.98
CA ARG A 80 1.16 -8.39 1.57
C ARG A 80 0.21 -7.43 0.91
N PHE A 81 0.69 -6.72 -0.09
CA PHE A 81 -0.14 -5.88 -0.96
C PHE A 81 -0.07 -6.39 -2.39
N TYR A 82 -1.21 -6.35 -3.08
CA TYR A 82 -1.37 -6.85 -4.43
C TYR A 82 -2.09 -5.83 -5.31
N ALA A 83 -1.63 -5.66 -6.54
CA ALA A 83 -2.45 -5.03 -7.56
C ALA A 83 -3.61 -5.97 -7.91
N ASN A 84 -4.78 -5.40 -8.21
CA ASN A 84 -5.97 -6.15 -8.58
C ASN A 84 -6.00 -6.39 -10.10
N ASP A 85 -4.93 -7.00 -10.61
CA ASP A 85 -4.63 -7.15 -12.04
C ASP A 85 -4.57 -8.61 -12.50
N ALA A 86 -5.02 -9.57 -11.68
CA ALA A 86 -5.20 -10.96 -12.09
C ALA A 86 -6.59 -11.18 -12.68
N PHE A 87 -6.65 -11.97 -13.76
CA PHE A 87 -7.90 -12.35 -14.40
C PHE A 87 -8.72 -13.26 -13.48
N TYR A 88 -9.99 -12.89 -13.25
CA TYR A 88 -10.93 -13.65 -12.44
C TYR A 88 -12.10 -14.15 -13.29
N ALA A 89 -12.11 -15.46 -13.56
CA ALA A 89 -12.97 -16.06 -14.56
C ALA A 89 -14.48 -15.89 -14.29
N SER A 90 -14.92 -15.93 -13.03
CA SER A 90 -16.34 -15.79 -12.68
C SER A 90 -16.90 -14.40 -12.96
N HIS A 91 -16.04 -13.38 -13.03
CA HIS A 91 -16.40 -12.00 -13.35
C HIS A 91 -15.96 -11.57 -14.76
N ASN A 92 -15.20 -12.43 -15.45
CA ASN A 92 -14.60 -12.15 -16.76
C ASN A 92 -13.86 -10.79 -16.79
N ALA A 93 -13.10 -10.50 -15.73
CA ALA A 93 -12.44 -9.21 -15.52
C ALA A 93 -11.11 -9.39 -14.77
N PHE A 94 -10.21 -8.40 -14.89
CA PHE A 94 -8.98 -8.32 -14.11
C PHE A 94 -9.26 -7.56 -12.81
N ILE A 95 -9.60 -8.32 -11.78
CA ILE A 95 -10.00 -7.78 -10.46
C ILE A 95 -9.40 -8.58 -9.29
N ALA A 96 -8.85 -9.77 -9.55
CA ALA A 96 -8.28 -10.57 -8.48
C ALA A 96 -6.88 -10.05 -8.12
N PRO A 97 -6.42 -10.28 -6.88
CA PRO A 97 -5.04 -9.97 -6.50
C PRO A 97 -4.05 -10.73 -7.38
N GLY A 98 -3.11 -10.00 -7.99
CA GLY A 98 -2.15 -10.53 -8.95
C GLY A 98 -0.72 -10.12 -8.62
N THR A 99 -0.27 -9.01 -9.18
CA THR A 99 1.09 -8.49 -8.99
C THR A 99 1.36 -8.16 -7.52
N LEU A 100 2.39 -8.78 -6.93
CA LEU A 100 2.84 -8.49 -5.56
C LEU A 100 3.56 -7.13 -5.50
N LEU A 101 3.01 -6.20 -4.73
CA LEU A 101 3.53 -4.84 -4.56
C LEU A 101 4.37 -4.67 -3.29
N TYR A 102 4.07 -5.48 -2.27
CA TYR A 102 4.77 -5.47 -0.99
C TYR A 102 4.60 -6.82 -0.31
N ASP A 103 5.63 -7.25 0.41
CA ASP A 103 5.60 -8.44 1.25
C ASP A 103 6.45 -8.19 2.50
N SER A 104 5.83 -8.17 3.68
CA SER A 104 6.56 -7.92 4.92
C SER A 104 7.53 -9.03 5.29
N GLY A 105 7.41 -10.21 4.68
CA GLY A 105 7.88 -11.45 5.26
C GLY A 105 7.12 -11.80 6.54
N PRO A 106 7.29 -13.02 7.07
CA PRO A 106 6.73 -13.37 8.37
C PRO A 106 7.45 -12.62 9.49
N PHE A 107 6.69 -12.10 10.46
CA PHE A 107 7.23 -11.54 11.70
C PHE A 107 6.38 -11.97 12.89
N SER A 108 7.02 -12.07 14.06
CA SER A 108 6.39 -12.59 15.28
C SER A 108 5.32 -11.64 15.82
N ILE A 109 4.24 -12.22 16.34
CA ILE A 109 3.14 -11.51 16.99
C ILE A 109 2.82 -12.14 18.36
N PRO A 110 2.57 -11.33 19.41
CA PRO A 110 2.06 -11.85 20.68
C PRO A 110 0.55 -12.13 20.63
N ALA A 111 0.05 -12.95 21.58
CA ALA A 111 -1.38 -13.01 21.84
C ALA A 111 -1.85 -11.67 22.41
N THR A 112 -3.06 -11.25 22.00
CA THR A 112 -3.64 -9.98 22.38
C THR A 112 -5.15 -9.98 22.15
N PRO A 113 -5.95 -9.40 23.05
CA PRO A 113 -7.36 -9.15 22.77
C PRO A 113 -7.57 -8.29 21.52
N ARG A 114 -6.63 -7.36 21.26
CA ARG A 114 -6.54 -6.50 20.08
C ARG A 114 -5.23 -5.72 20.11
N GLN A 115 -4.51 -5.67 18.99
CA GLN A 115 -3.34 -4.82 18.82
C GLN A 115 -3.32 -4.20 17.43
N THR A 116 -2.83 -2.96 17.35
CA THR A 116 -2.56 -2.29 16.07
C THR A 116 -1.11 -2.56 15.66
N ILE A 117 -0.93 -3.05 14.43
CA ILE A 117 0.37 -3.14 13.76
C ILE A 117 0.56 -1.88 12.93
N VAL A 118 1.76 -1.32 12.97
CA VAL A 118 2.16 -0.14 12.18
C VAL A 118 3.32 -0.54 11.28
N LEU A 119 3.07 -0.51 9.97
CA LEU A 119 4.10 -0.58 8.94
C LEU A 119 4.41 0.86 8.53
N ASP A 120 5.40 1.45 9.19
CA ASP A 120 5.89 2.79 8.85
C ASP A 120 6.74 2.74 7.57
N TYR A 121 7.13 3.92 7.08
CA TYR A 121 7.89 4.02 5.83
C TYR A 121 9.20 3.21 5.85
N ALA A 122 9.90 3.18 6.99
CA ALA A 122 11.14 2.41 7.13
C ALA A 122 10.88 0.90 7.04
N THR A 123 9.82 0.42 7.68
CA THR A 123 9.39 -0.98 7.64
C THR A 123 8.92 -1.39 6.25
N LEU A 124 8.16 -0.52 5.58
CA LEU A 124 7.70 -0.72 4.20
C LEU A 124 8.88 -0.79 3.22
N LEU A 125 9.87 0.10 3.34
CA LEU A 125 11.10 0.05 2.55
C LEU A 125 11.88 -1.24 2.81
N ALA A 126 12.07 -1.63 4.07
CA ALA A 126 12.81 -2.83 4.43
C ALA A 126 12.16 -4.10 3.86
N GLY A 127 10.83 -4.20 3.94
CA GLY A 127 10.07 -5.31 3.35
C GLY A 127 10.04 -5.29 1.82
N ASN A 128 10.37 -4.18 1.17
CA ASN A 128 10.33 -4.03 -0.28
C ASN A 128 11.71 -3.84 -0.93
N SER A 129 12.74 -4.51 -0.38
CA SER A 129 14.12 -4.45 -0.89
C SER A 129 14.68 -3.03 -1.03
N GLY A 130 14.30 -2.13 -0.12
CA GLY A 130 14.71 -0.73 -0.10
C GLY A 130 13.96 0.17 -1.09
N ASN A 131 12.94 -0.35 -1.80
CA ASN A 131 12.14 0.43 -2.74
C ASN A 131 10.85 0.94 -2.08
N PRO A 132 10.41 2.18 -2.36
CA PRO A 132 9.12 2.65 -1.88
C PRO A 132 7.98 1.76 -2.39
N VAL A 133 6.95 1.60 -1.57
CA VAL A 133 5.74 0.85 -1.94
C VAL A 133 4.80 1.79 -2.67
N ILE A 134 4.68 1.62 -3.99
CA ILE A 134 3.77 2.40 -4.85
C ILE A 134 2.59 1.52 -5.23
N VAL A 135 1.37 2.01 -5.01
CA VAL A 135 0.12 1.28 -5.25
C VAL A 135 -0.75 1.96 -6.32
N PRO A 136 -1.66 1.24 -6.98
CA PRO A 136 -2.72 1.83 -7.82
C PRO A 136 -3.81 2.53 -6.97
N ASP A 137 -4.84 3.06 -7.65
CA ASP A 137 -6.01 3.68 -7.02
C ASP A 137 -6.81 2.70 -6.13
N SER A 138 -6.77 1.41 -6.48
CA SER A 138 -7.22 0.31 -5.63
C SER A 138 -6.18 -0.78 -5.57
N PHE A 139 -6.11 -1.45 -4.43
CA PHE A 139 -5.24 -2.60 -4.22
C PHE A 139 -5.83 -3.49 -3.13
N THR A 140 -5.41 -4.76 -3.11
CA THR A 140 -5.75 -5.68 -2.03
C THR A 140 -4.61 -5.77 -1.06
N TRP A 141 -4.88 -5.51 0.22
CA TRP A 141 -3.96 -5.90 1.29
C TRP A 141 -4.43 -7.22 1.90
N SER A 142 -3.49 -8.10 2.25
CA SER A 142 -3.77 -9.39 2.83
C SER A 142 -2.94 -9.65 4.08
N VAL A 143 -3.47 -10.55 4.92
CA VAL A 143 -2.77 -11.12 6.06
C VAL A 143 -2.80 -12.64 5.98
N GLN A 144 -1.75 -13.25 6.48
CA GLN A 144 -1.70 -14.68 6.73
C GLN A 144 -1.13 -14.90 8.14
N PHE A 145 -1.90 -15.60 8.97
CA PHE A 145 -1.45 -16.05 10.28
C PHE A 145 -0.74 -17.39 10.13
N LEU A 146 0.45 -17.48 10.72
CA LEU A 146 1.39 -18.60 10.58
C LEU A 146 1.67 -19.17 11.97
N ASN A 147 1.92 -20.48 12.02
CA ASN A 147 2.13 -21.27 13.24
C ASN A 147 0.97 -21.26 14.24
N VAL A 148 -0.20 -20.70 13.90
CA VAL A 148 -1.40 -20.78 14.72
C VAL A 148 -1.97 -22.20 14.64
N ASN A 149 -1.84 -22.97 15.72
CA ASN A 149 -2.27 -24.34 15.85
C ASN A 149 -3.68 -24.44 16.47
N PRO A 150 -4.75 -24.59 15.66
CA PRO A 150 -6.10 -24.72 16.18
C PRO A 150 -6.29 -25.96 17.06
N GLY A 151 -5.47 -27.01 16.89
CA GLY A 151 -5.49 -28.20 17.72
C GLY A 151 -4.99 -27.96 19.16
N ALA A 152 -4.18 -26.92 19.37
CA ALA A 152 -3.76 -26.44 20.68
C ALA A 152 -4.70 -25.38 21.27
N GLY A 153 -5.76 -25.00 20.55
CA GLY A 153 -6.68 -23.94 20.95
C GLY A 153 -6.21 -22.53 20.58
N GLU A 154 -5.13 -22.41 19.80
CA GLU A 154 -4.65 -21.13 19.29
C GLU A 154 -5.58 -20.58 18.21
N ARG A 155 -5.82 -19.27 18.25
CA ARG A 155 -6.71 -18.58 17.32
C ARG A 155 -6.18 -17.19 17.04
N ALA A 156 -6.25 -16.77 15.80
CA ALA A 156 -5.89 -15.42 15.40
C ALA A 156 -6.83 -14.93 14.31
N GLY A 157 -6.89 -13.62 14.14
CA GLY A 157 -7.78 -13.04 13.15
C GLY A 157 -7.78 -11.54 13.11
N LEU A 158 -8.75 -11.04 12.35
CA LEU A 158 -9.03 -9.63 12.18
C LEU A 158 -10.37 -9.29 12.84
N ASP A 159 -10.54 -8.01 13.16
CA ASP A 159 -11.82 -7.45 13.57
C ASP A 159 -12.53 -6.81 12.36
N ILE A 160 -13.85 -6.92 12.31
CA ILE A 160 -14.68 -6.38 11.23
C ILE A 160 -15.07 -4.93 11.52
N TYR A 161 -14.83 -4.07 10.53
CA TYR A 161 -15.13 -2.64 10.58
C TYR A 161 -15.91 -2.21 9.34
N ASP A 162 -16.98 -1.44 9.50
CA ASP A 162 -17.73 -0.88 8.38
C ASP A 162 -18.67 0.25 8.83
N PRO A 163 -18.87 1.33 8.03
CA PRO A 163 -18.18 1.65 6.77
C PRO A 163 -16.85 2.40 6.98
N PRO A 164 -15.98 2.47 5.96
CA PRO A 164 -14.80 3.34 6.01
C PRO A 164 -15.20 4.83 6.14
N THR A 165 -14.39 5.60 6.85
CA THR A 165 -14.52 7.07 6.97
C THR A 165 -13.75 7.83 5.89
N THR A 166 -12.78 7.19 5.25
CA THR A 166 -12.02 7.71 4.09
C THR A 166 -11.75 6.58 3.10
N GLY A 167 -11.89 6.86 1.80
CA GLY A 167 -11.81 5.83 0.77
C GLY A 167 -13.07 4.94 0.74
N TRP A 168 -12.95 3.79 0.08
CA TRP A 168 -14.03 2.82 -0.06
C TRP A 168 -13.49 1.39 -0.02
N ASN A 169 -14.36 0.41 0.24
CA ASN A 169 -14.09 -1.02 0.07
C ASN A 169 -15.37 -1.75 -0.35
N TYR A 170 -15.21 -2.98 -0.84
CA TYR A 170 -16.33 -3.86 -1.17
C TYR A 170 -16.68 -4.73 0.03
N THR A 171 -17.95 -5.10 0.20
CA THR A 171 -18.40 -5.94 1.33
C THR A 171 -17.93 -7.41 1.27
N SER A 172 -17.09 -7.75 0.32
CA SER A 172 -16.52 -9.08 0.05
C SER A 172 -15.03 -9.09 0.36
N TYR A 173 -14.50 -10.24 0.70
CA TYR A 173 -13.06 -10.42 0.95
C TYR A 173 -12.47 -11.46 0.01
N TRP A 174 -11.17 -11.36 -0.22
CA TRP A 174 -10.40 -12.35 -0.95
C TRP A 174 -9.88 -13.41 0.02
N GLU A 175 -10.04 -14.69 -0.32
CA GLU A 175 -9.39 -15.81 0.37
C GLU A 175 -8.51 -16.57 -0.63
N LYS A 176 -7.26 -16.81 -0.27
CA LYS A 176 -6.32 -17.54 -1.12
C LYS A 176 -6.46 -19.03 -0.89
N ASP A 177 -7.11 -19.70 -1.83
CA ASP A 177 -7.17 -21.16 -1.86
C ASP A 177 -5.87 -21.75 -2.43
N PRO A 178 -5.31 -22.82 -1.82
CA PRO A 178 -4.08 -23.44 -2.29
C PRO A 178 -4.12 -24.01 -3.71
N ILE A 179 -5.32 -24.32 -4.23
CA ILE A 179 -5.52 -25.00 -5.52
C ILE A 179 -6.13 -24.03 -6.54
N GLN A 180 -7.17 -23.30 -6.14
CA GLN A 180 -7.96 -22.44 -7.01
C GLN A 180 -7.43 -21.00 -7.09
N GLY A 181 -6.44 -20.64 -6.27
CA GLY A 181 -5.94 -19.28 -6.17
C GLY A 181 -6.90 -18.38 -5.41
N TRP A 182 -7.01 -17.11 -5.80
CA TRP A 182 -7.87 -16.15 -5.11
C TRP A 182 -9.36 -16.42 -5.35
N LEU A 183 -10.10 -16.58 -4.27
CA LEU A 183 -11.55 -16.77 -4.25
C LEU A 183 -12.19 -15.54 -3.62
N LEU A 184 -13.15 -14.94 -4.32
CA LEU A 184 -13.97 -13.88 -3.77
C LEU A 184 -15.04 -14.49 -2.85
N LYS A 185 -15.06 -14.10 -1.59
CA LYS A 185 -15.96 -14.64 -0.57
C LYS A 185 -16.77 -13.54 0.11
N THR A 186 -17.91 -13.95 0.62
CA THR A 186 -18.79 -13.18 1.47
C THR A 186 -19.16 -14.05 2.67
N ASN A 187 -19.83 -13.49 3.69
CA ASN A 187 -20.48 -14.31 4.69
C ASN A 187 -21.97 -14.50 4.39
N GLN A 188 -22.52 -15.58 4.93
CA GLN A 188 -23.93 -15.95 4.78
C GLN A 188 -24.91 -15.01 5.50
N PHE A 189 -24.42 -14.08 6.34
CA PHE A 189 -25.23 -13.22 7.20
C PHE A 189 -25.34 -11.79 6.70
N GLY A 190 -24.78 -11.47 5.52
CA GLY A 190 -24.79 -10.13 4.96
C GLY A 190 -23.95 -9.11 5.74
N ILE A 191 -23.05 -9.57 6.63
CA ILE A 191 -22.10 -8.69 7.32
C ILE A 191 -21.08 -8.21 6.27
N PRO A 192 -20.71 -6.93 6.21
CA PRO A 192 -19.66 -6.46 5.32
C PRO A 192 -18.30 -7.01 5.78
N MET A 193 -17.61 -7.79 4.94
CA MET A 193 -16.34 -8.44 5.28
C MET A 193 -15.15 -7.48 5.12
N ASN A 194 -15.22 -6.38 5.86
CA ASN A 194 -14.31 -5.25 5.79
C ASN A 194 -13.44 -5.24 7.04
N PHE A 195 -12.13 -5.05 6.88
CA PHE A 195 -11.20 -5.15 8.00
C PHE A 195 -10.70 -3.76 8.44
N GLY A 196 -10.40 -3.64 9.73
CA GLY A 196 -9.89 -2.39 10.29
C GLY A 196 -8.47 -2.07 9.80
N ALA A 197 -8.35 -1.11 8.89
CA ALA A 197 -7.08 -0.62 8.39
C ALA A 197 -7.08 0.90 8.12
N ARG A 198 -5.89 1.50 8.08
CA ARG A 198 -5.68 2.93 7.79
C ARG A 198 -4.41 3.10 6.98
N VAL A 199 -4.49 3.93 5.94
CA VAL A 199 -3.41 4.15 4.97
C VAL A 199 -3.12 5.64 4.84
N GLU A 200 -1.86 6.00 5.05
CA GLU A 200 -1.32 7.31 4.69
C GLU A 200 -0.35 7.16 3.52
N ALA A 201 -0.42 8.09 2.58
CA ALA A 201 0.41 8.10 1.39
C ALA A 201 0.89 9.50 1.03
N VAL A 202 1.96 9.56 0.25
CA VAL A 202 2.51 10.77 -0.37
C VAL A 202 2.52 10.61 -1.89
N VAL A 203 2.66 11.71 -2.62
CA VAL A 203 2.84 11.67 -4.08
C VAL A 203 4.22 11.09 -4.38
N PRO A 204 4.33 10.09 -5.27
CA PRO A 204 5.63 9.63 -5.72
C PRO A 204 6.43 10.78 -6.34
N GLU A 205 7.68 10.99 -5.94
CA GLU A 205 8.52 12.00 -6.58
C GLU A 205 8.69 11.69 -8.08
N PRO A 206 8.55 12.68 -8.98
CA PRO A 206 8.89 12.46 -10.38
C PRO A 206 10.37 12.11 -10.46
N ASN A 207 10.69 10.90 -10.95
CA ASN A 207 12.06 10.40 -11.12
C ASN A 207 13.01 11.53 -11.54
N VAL A 208 13.96 11.88 -10.67
CA VAL A 208 14.89 13.03 -10.83
C VAL A 208 15.68 12.97 -12.15
N LEU A 209 15.87 11.76 -12.71
CA LEU A 209 16.46 11.54 -14.04
C LEU A 209 15.66 12.18 -15.18
N ALA A 210 14.32 12.20 -15.10
CA ALA A 210 13.46 12.82 -16.11
C ALA A 210 13.59 14.35 -16.10
N LEU A 211 13.75 14.95 -14.92
CA LEU A 211 13.95 16.39 -14.75
C LEU A 211 15.38 16.82 -15.16
N GLY A 212 16.39 16.01 -14.82
CA GLY A 212 17.79 16.25 -15.21
C GLY A 212 18.02 16.18 -16.73
N LEU A 213 17.41 15.20 -17.40
CA LEU A 213 17.48 15.07 -18.86
C LEU A 213 16.68 16.16 -19.58
N GLY A 214 15.49 16.51 -19.10
CA GLY A 214 14.68 17.60 -19.64
C GLY A 214 15.40 18.96 -19.55
N GLY A 215 15.99 19.26 -18.39
CA GLY A 215 16.79 20.48 -18.19
C GLY A 215 18.06 20.51 -19.04
N GLY A 216 18.76 19.38 -19.14
CA GLY A 216 19.97 19.25 -19.96
C GLY A 216 19.72 19.41 -21.47
N LEU A 217 18.63 18.82 -21.99
CA LEU A 217 18.22 18.96 -23.38
C LEU A 217 17.80 20.40 -23.72
N LEU A 218 17.03 21.05 -22.85
CA LEU A 218 16.66 22.46 -23.02
C LEU A 218 17.88 23.39 -23.03
N PHE A 219 18.86 23.12 -22.16
CA PHE A 219 20.13 23.86 -22.14
C PHE A 219 20.93 23.69 -23.44
N LEU A 220 21.05 22.46 -23.95
CA LEU A 220 21.76 22.19 -25.22
C LEU A 220 21.05 22.82 -26.42
N LEU A 221 19.72 22.80 -26.44
CA LEU A 221 18.92 23.43 -27.48
C LEU A 221 19.04 24.96 -27.45
N ALA A 222 18.97 25.58 -26.26
CA ALA A 222 19.19 27.03 -26.11
C ALA A 222 20.61 27.44 -26.55
N ARG A 223 21.63 26.65 -26.19
CA ARG A 223 23.04 26.92 -26.53
C ARG A 223 23.34 26.74 -28.02
N SER A 224 22.68 25.80 -28.69
CA SER A 224 22.83 25.62 -30.14
C SER A 224 22.19 26.74 -30.95
N ARG A 225 21.11 27.35 -30.43
CA ARG A 225 20.42 28.48 -31.08
C ARG A 225 21.22 29.78 -30.97
N ALA A 226 21.86 30.03 -29.83
CA ALA A 226 22.72 31.21 -29.62
C ALA A 226 24.03 31.19 -30.43
N ARG A 227 24.46 30.03 -30.95
CA ARG A 227 25.65 29.91 -31.82
C ARG A 227 25.36 30.17 -33.30
N ARG A 228 24.08 30.28 -33.69
CA ARG A 228 23.63 30.46 -35.09
C ARG A 228 23.17 31.89 -35.40
N SER A 229 23.27 32.80 -34.45
CA SER A 229 22.98 34.24 -34.56
C SER A 229 24.25 35.05 -34.36
#